data_AF-A0A4V3I683-F1
#
_entry.id   AF-A0A4V3I683-F1
#
_cell.length_a   1.000
_cell.length_b   1.000
_cell.length_c   1.000
_cell.angle_alpha   90.00
_cell.angle_beta   90.00
_cell.angle_gamma   90.00
#
_symmetry.space_group_name_H-M   'P 1'
#
loop_
_entity.id
_entity.type
_entity.pdbx_description
1 polymer ?
#
loop_
_entity_poly.entity_id
_entity_poly.type
_entity_poly.pdbx_seq_one_letter_code
_entity_poly.pdbx_strand_id
1 'polypeptide(L)'
;MTDPRFRPRAYTHEPGAFGKAAIIEWILPASAFVQDRVQAAWLQHIYAARITRMLRKKKMTLTAYADTAGVGYDRMSKVLRGEAVMRLEDLAQSERILGGILGPLPESPVRAWDGDDY
;
A
#
# COMPACT_ATOMS: atom_id res chain seq x y z
N MET A 1 -10.12 19.83 4.93
CA MET A 1 -9.66 18.84 3.93
C MET A 1 -10.63 17.67 3.95
N THR A 2 -11.25 17.37 2.82
CA THR A 2 -12.25 16.30 2.68
C THR A 2 -11.60 14.95 2.97
N ASP A 3 -12.27 14.14 3.79
CA ASP A 3 -11.83 12.78 4.10
C ASP A 3 -11.67 11.98 2.79
N PRO A 4 -10.51 11.38 2.47
CA PRO A 4 -10.35 10.60 1.25
C PRO A 4 -11.40 9.48 1.20
N ARG A 5 -12.21 9.48 0.12
CA ARG A 5 -13.26 8.47 -0.16
C ARG A 5 -12.74 7.02 -0.17
N PHE A 6 -11.42 6.83 -0.26
CA PHE A 6 -10.75 5.53 -0.25
C PHE A 6 -9.49 5.60 0.62
N ARG A 7 -9.47 4.80 1.69
CA ARG A 7 -8.33 4.58 2.59
C ARG A 7 -7.92 3.10 2.47
N PRO A 8 -6.83 2.76 1.76
CA PRO A 8 -6.41 1.38 1.53
C PRO A 8 -6.41 0.50 2.78
N ARG A 9 -5.92 1.01 3.91
CA ARG A 9 -5.86 0.25 5.17
C ARG A 9 -7.23 -0.14 5.75
N ALA A 10 -8.33 0.44 5.26
CA ALA A 10 -9.68 0.09 5.69
C ALA A 10 -10.18 -1.23 5.07
N TYR A 11 -9.46 -1.79 4.10
CA TYR A 11 -9.84 -3.02 3.39
C TYR A 11 -9.07 -4.26 3.90
N THR A 12 -8.52 -4.17 5.11
CA THR A 12 -7.84 -5.27 5.82
C THR A 12 -8.38 -5.39 7.24
N HIS A 13 -8.33 -6.59 7.81
CA HIS A 13 -8.61 -6.82 9.23
C HIS A 13 -7.51 -6.27 10.15
N GLU A 14 -6.33 -5.94 9.61
CA GLU A 14 -5.14 -5.53 10.36
C GLU A 14 -4.62 -4.15 9.94
N PRO A 15 -5.41 -3.08 10.09
CA PRO A 15 -5.06 -1.75 9.58
C PRO A 15 -3.75 -1.20 10.16
N GLY A 16 -3.29 -1.64 11.35
CA GLY A 16 -2.03 -1.20 11.96
C GLY A 16 -0.76 -1.84 11.37
N ALA A 17 -0.92 -2.98 10.69
CA ALA A 17 0.14 -3.76 10.06
C ALA A 17 0.38 -3.37 8.59
N PHE A 18 -0.51 -2.56 8.01
CA PHE A 18 -0.42 -2.11 6.62
C PHE A 18 0.93 -1.47 6.28
N GLY A 19 1.57 -1.95 5.20
CA GLY A 19 2.88 -1.47 4.74
C GLY A 19 4.07 -1.81 5.64
N LYS A 20 3.86 -2.66 6.67
CA LYS A 20 4.91 -3.09 7.62
C LYS A 20 5.07 -4.60 7.67
N ALA A 21 3.96 -5.32 7.81
CA ALA A 21 3.94 -6.78 7.77
C ALA A 21 4.08 -7.28 6.33
N ALA A 22 4.59 -8.50 6.16
CA ALA A 22 4.71 -9.11 4.84
C ALA A 22 3.39 -9.71 4.33
N ILE A 23 2.57 -10.19 5.27
CA ILE A 23 1.28 -10.83 5.03
C ILE A 23 0.32 -10.26 6.06
N ILE A 24 -0.89 -9.92 5.63
CA ILE A 24 -2.02 -9.48 6.46
C ILE A 24 -3.31 -10.06 5.89
N GLU A 25 -4.34 -10.13 6.72
CA GLU A 25 -5.67 -10.61 6.33
C GLU A 25 -6.52 -9.51 5.65
N TRP A 26 -7.25 -9.89 4.61
CA TRP A 26 -8.07 -8.98 3.78
C TRP A 26 -9.54 -9.20 4.03
N ILE A 27 -10.34 -8.12 3.93
CA ILE A 27 -11.79 -8.26 4.05
C ILE A 27 -12.35 -9.04 2.86
N LEU A 28 -13.41 -9.80 3.08
CA LEU A 28 -14.16 -10.44 1.99
C LEU A 28 -14.96 -9.38 1.22
N PRO A 29 -14.83 -9.28 -0.11
CA PRO A 29 -15.57 -8.29 -0.88
C PRO A 29 -17.05 -8.66 -1.00
N ALA A 30 -17.94 -7.73 -0.65
CA ALA A 30 -19.39 -7.90 -0.79
C ALA A 30 -19.93 -7.57 -2.20
N SER A 31 -19.08 -7.04 -3.09
CA SER A 31 -19.41 -6.71 -4.48
C SER A 31 -18.15 -6.56 -5.32
N ALA A 32 -18.28 -6.61 -6.65
CA ALA A 32 -17.18 -6.33 -7.58
C ALA A 32 -16.49 -4.98 -7.31
N PHE A 33 -17.26 -3.95 -6.97
CA PHE A 33 -16.69 -2.64 -6.61
C PHE A 33 -15.84 -2.68 -5.33
N VAL A 34 -16.26 -3.46 -4.32
CA VAL A 34 -15.46 -3.66 -3.12
C VAL A 34 -14.24 -4.51 -3.45
N GLN A 35 -14.39 -5.53 -4.30
CA GLN A 35 -13.27 -6.38 -4.76
C GLN A 35 -12.16 -5.55 -5.39
N ASP A 36 -12.48 -4.63 -6.30
CA ASP A 36 -11.49 -3.73 -6.92
C ASP A 36 -10.72 -2.91 -5.87
N ARG A 37 -11.42 -2.47 -4.82
CA ARG A 37 -10.82 -1.69 -3.73
C ARG A 37 -9.95 -2.55 -2.81
N VAL A 38 -10.35 -3.77 -2.50
CA VAL A 38 -9.52 -4.74 -1.75
C VAL A 38 -8.26 -5.05 -2.56
N GLN A 39 -8.40 -5.31 -3.87
CA GLN A 39 -7.29 -5.58 -4.77
C GLN A 39 -6.31 -4.39 -4.85
N ALA A 40 -6.82 -3.17 -4.99
CA ALA A 40 -6.00 -1.96 -4.99
C ALA A 40 -5.26 -1.77 -3.64
N ALA A 41 -5.94 -2.03 -2.52
CA ALA A 41 -5.35 -1.96 -1.20
C ALA A 41 -4.24 -3.02 -1.00
N TRP A 42 -4.44 -4.23 -1.51
CA TRP A 42 -3.45 -5.30 -1.52
C TRP A 42 -2.20 -4.94 -2.31
N LEU A 43 -2.36 -4.43 -3.53
CA LEU A 43 -1.23 -3.93 -4.32
C LEU A 43 -0.45 -2.85 -3.57
N GLN A 44 -1.14 -1.86 -3.02
CA GLN A 44 -0.49 -0.79 -2.27
C GLN A 44 0.23 -1.32 -1.02
N HIS A 45 -0.35 -2.29 -0.31
CA HIS A 45 0.29 -2.89 0.85
C HIS A 45 1.63 -3.54 0.48
N ILE A 46 1.67 -4.32 -0.60
CA ILE A 46 2.89 -4.98 -1.06
C ILE A 46 3.98 -3.96 -1.33
N TYR A 47 3.66 -2.91 -2.09
CA TYR A 47 4.65 -1.90 -2.41
C TYR A 47 5.07 -1.08 -1.18
N ALA A 48 4.14 -0.71 -0.31
CA ALA A 48 4.46 -0.04 0.95
C ALA A 48 5.38 -0.89 1.84
N ALA A 49 5.12 -2.19 1.96
CA ALA A 49 5.97 -3.12 2.70
C ALA A 49 7.37 -3.24 2.09
N ARG A 50 7.47 -3.26 0.75
CA ARG A 50 8.77 -3.25 0.05
C ARG A 50 9.54 -1.96 0.31
N ILE A 51 8.88 -0.80 0.22
CA ILE A 51 9.49 0.50 0.50
C ILE A 51 10.00 0.53 1.95
N THR A 52 9.17 0.17 2.93
CA THR A 52 9.54 0.10 4.34
C THR A 52 10.74 -0.82 4.58
N ARG A 53 10.76 -1.99 3.93
CA ARG A 53 11.88 -2.94 4.01
C ARG A 53 13.16 -2.36 3.40
N MET A 54 13.07 -1.69 2.26
CA MET A 54 14.24 -1.12 1.59
C MET A 54 14.81 0.10 2.31
N LEU A 55 13.96 0.93 2.93
CA LEU A 55 14.40 1.99 3.83
C LEU A 55 15.24 1.44 4.98
N ARG A 56 14.75 0.37 5.63
CA ARG A 56 15.50 -0.33 6.70
C ARG A 56 16.81 -0.91 6.18
N LYS A 57 16.79 -1.60 5.04
CA LYS A 57 17.99 -2.20 4.42
C LYS A 57 19.05 -1.15 4.09
N LYS A 58 18.65 0.03 3.63
CA LYS A 58 19.55 1.16 3.32
C LYS A 58 19.88 2.03 4.53
N LYS A 59 19.36 1.71 5.72
CA LYS A 59 19.47 2.54 6.94
C LYS A 59 19.02 3.99 6.71
N MET A 60 18.01 4.17 5.85
CA MET A 60 17.46 5.47 5.48
C MET A 60 16.19 5.73 6.29
N THR A 61 16.09 6.93 6.88
CA THR A 61 14.87 7.35 7.58
C THR A 61 13.79 7.75 6.57
N LEU A 62 12.53 7.71 7.00
CA LEU A 62 11.42 8.15 6.17
C LEU A 62 11.52 9.66 5.85
N THR A 63 12.03 10.47 6.78
CA THR A 63 12.27 11.90 6.57
C THR A 63 13.29 12.12 5.46
N ALA A 64 14.47 11.48 5.56
CA ALA A 64 15.50 11.61 4.52
C ALA A 64 14.99 11.14 3.15
N TYR A 65 14.17 10.09 3.12
CA TYR A 65 13.55 9.62 1.89
C TYR A 65 12.57 10.64 1.31
N ALA A 66 11.69 11.19 2.13
CA ALA A 66 10.72 12.20 1.72
C ALA A 66 11.43 13.44 1.13
N ASP A 67 12.50 13.91 1.78
CA ASP A 67 13.32 15.02 1.29
C ASP A 67 13.96 14.68 -0.06
N THR A 68 14.52 13.47 -0.21
CA THR A 68 15.14 13.00 -1.47
C THR A 68 14.13 12.86 -2.61
N ALA A 69 12.91 12.43 -2.29
CA ALA A 69 11.83 12.27 -3.26
C ALA A 69 11.11 13.60 -3.59
N GLY A 70 11.39 14.68 -2.86
CA GLY A 70 10.70 15.97 -3.04
C GLY A 70 9.22 15.90 -2.64
N VAL A 71 8.87 15.03 -1.69
CA VAL A 71 7.50 14.84 -1.21
C VAL A 71 7.43 15.14 0.29
N GLY A 72 6.28 15.64 0.75
CA GLY A 72 6.11 15.90 2.18
C GLY A 72 6.17 14.62 3.03
N TYR A 73 6.90 14.65 4.14
CA TYR A 73 6.99 13.54 5.10
C TYR A 73 5.62 13.02 5.55
N ASP A 74 4.71 13.92 5.94
CA ASP A 74 3.35 13.54 6.38
C ASP A 74 2.59 12.77 5.31
N ARG A 75 2.66 13.23 4.05
CA ARG A 75 2.03 12.55 2.92
C ARG A 75 2.60 11.15 2.74
N MET A 76 3.93 11.02 2.70
CA MET A 76 4.55 9.71 2.48
C MET A 76 4.27 8.75 3.64
N SER A 77 4.28 9.27 4.87
CA SER A 77 3.89 8.52 6.07
C SER A 77 2.45 7.97 5.97
N LYS A 78 1.50 8.79 5.52
CA LYS A 78 0.10 8.40 5.27
C LYS A 78 -0.03 7.38 4.14
N VAL A 79 0.70 7.56 3.04
CA VAL A 79 0.71 6.61 1.91
C VAL A 79 1.20 5.24 2.35
N LEU A 80 2.33 5.17 3.06
CA LEU A 80 2.89 3.90 3.53
C LEU A 80 2.03 3.20 4.58
N ARG A 81 1.26 3.95 5.38
CA ARG A 81 0.27 3.38 6.31
C ARG A 81 -1.07 3.05 5.67
N GLY A 82 -1.28 3.36 4.39
CA GLY A 82 -2.56 3.15 3.71
C GLY A 82 -3.68 4.11 4.14
N GLU A 83 -3.33 5.27 4.72
CA GLU A 83 -4.25 6.38 5.01
C GLU A 83 -4.49 7.26 3.77
N ALA A 84 -3.57 7.23 2.81
CA ALA A 84 -3.66 7.92 1.54
C ALA A 84 -3.31 6.97 0.39
N VAL A 85 -3.84 7.25 -0.80
CA VAL A 85 -3.58 6.47 -2.02
C VAL A 85 -2.16 6.71 -2.50
N MET A 86 -1.45 5.61 -2.78
CA MET A 86 -0.15 5.64 -3.45
C MET A 86 -0.33 5.96 -4.93
N ARG A 87 0.38 6.96 -5.42
CA ARG A 87 0.42 7.29 -6.84
C ARG A 87 1.45 6.41 -7.54
N LEU A 88 1.27 6.20 -8.84
CA LEU A 88 2.30 5.54 -9.66
C LEU A 88 3.62 6.31 -9.65
N GLU A 89 3.57 7.64 -9.53
CA GLU A 89 4.73 8.50 -9.34
C GLU A 89 5.51 8.15 -8.06
N ASP A 90 4.81 7.84 -6.96
CA ASP A 90 5.45 7.42 -5.70
C ASP A 90 6.22 6.11 -5.89
N LEU A 91 5.66 5.16 -6.67
CA LEU A 91 6.31 3.90 -7.00
C LEU A 91 7.56 4.12 -7.85
N ALA A 92 7.47 4.93 -8.91
CA ALA A 92 8.59 5.23 -9.78
C ALA A 92 9.73 5.94 -9.03
N GLN A 93 9.39 6.88 -8.14
CA GLN A 93 10.37 7.54 -7.27
C GLN A 93 11.01 6.55 -6.29
N SER A 94 10.20 5.70 -5.66
CA SER A 94 10.68 4.68 -4.73
C SER A 94 11.64 3.70 -5.42
N GLU A 95 11.33 3.24 -6.63
CA GLU A 95 12.21 2.39 -7.41
C GLU A 95 13.52 3.10 -7.74
N ARG A 96 13.47 4.34 -8.25
CA ARG A 96 14.66 5.11 -8.61
C ARG A 96 15.59 5.37 -7.41
N ILE A 97 15.03 5.64 -6.23
CA ILE A 97 15.80 6.02 -5.02
C ILE A 97 16.26 4.78 -4.23
N LEU A 98 15.35 3.83 -4.02
CA LEU A 98 15.57 2.68 -3.14
C LEU A 98 15.94 1.40 -3.90
N GLY A 99 15.44 1.23 -5.13
CA GLY A 99 15.58 0.02 -5.92
C GLY A 99 14.84 -1.20 -5.35
N GLY A 100 14.45 -2.13 -6.22
CA GLY A 100 13.88 -3.42 -5.79
C GLY A 100 12.48 -3.32 -5.19
N ILE A 101 11.72 -2.31 -5.60
CA ILE A 101 10.31 -2.10 -5.28
C ILE A 101 9.42 -2.81 -6.30
N LEU A 102 9.75 -2.67 -7.59
CA LEU A 102 9.07 -3.29 -8.73
C LEU A 102 9.59 -4.70 -8.98
N GLY A 103 9.24 -5.63 -8.09
CA GLY A 103 9.50 -7.07 -8.25
C GLY A 103 8.23 -7.87 -8.50
N PRO A 104 8.36 -9.19 -8.79
CA PRO A 104 7.22 -10.09 -8.99
C PRO A 104 6.22 -9.99 -7.86
N LEU A 105 4.93 -9.85 -8.16
CA LEU A 105 3.88 -9.82 -7.15
C LEU A 105 3.62 -11.25 -6.65
N PRO A 106 3.33 -11.43 -5.34
CA PRO A 106 2.79 -12.70 -4.86
C PRO A 106 1.39 -12.93 -5.47
N GLU A 107 0.89 -14.15 -5.31
CA GLU A 107 -0.51 -14.46 -5.65
C GLU A 107 -1.45 -13.55 -4.85
N SER A 108 -2.52 -13.08 -5.51
CA SER A 108 -3.51 -12.25 -4.82
C SER A 108 -4.34 -13.11 -3.87
N PRO A 109 -4.44 -12.72 -2.58
CA PRO A 109 -5.34 -13.38 -1.64
C PRO A 109 -6.80 -12.96 -1.84
N VAL A 110 -7.06 -11.95 -2.69
CA VAL A 110 -8.40 -11.45 -2.97
C VAL A 110 -9.09 -12.42 -3.93
N ARG A 111 -10.02 -13.22 -3.41
CA ARG A 111 -10.87 -14.09 -4.22
C ARG A 111 -11.80 -13.26 -5.09
N ALA A 112 -12.11 -13.79 -6.27
CA ALA A 112 -13.14 -13.22 -7.12
C ALA A 112 -14.47 -13.22 -6.37
N TRP A 113 -15.22 -12.14 -6.49
CA TRP A 113 -16.61 -12.13 -6.09
C TRP A 113 -17.40 -12.90 -7.13
N ASP A 114 -17.98 -14.04 -6.74
CA ASP A 114 -18.65 -14.97 -7.66
C ASP A 114 -20.16 -14.71 -7.79
N GLY A 115 -20.70 -13.69 -7.12
CA GLY A 115 -22.07 -13.23 -7.34
C GLY A 115 -23.19 -13.98 -6.62
N ASP A 116 -22.89 -15.08 -5.92
CA ASP A 116 -23.91 -16.04 -5.46
C ASP A 116 -24.44 -15.86 -4.03
N ASP A 117 -24.01 -14.86 -3.27
CA ASP A 117 -24.55 -14.59 -1.93
C ASP A 117 -25.58 -13.46 -1.96
N TYR A 118 -26.78 -13.72 -2.50
CA TYR A 118 -28.09 -13.25 -1.97
C TYR A 118 -29.30 -13.82 -2.73
#